data_AF-A0A243Q399-F1
#
_entry.id   AF-A0A243Q399-F1
#
_cell.length_a   1.000
_cell.length_b   1.000
_cell.length_c   1.000
_cell.angle_alpha   90.00
_cell.angle_beta   90.00
_cell.angle_gamma   90.00
#
_symmetry.space_group_name_H-M   'P 1'
#
loop_
_entity.id
_entity.type
_entity.pdbx_description
1 polymer ?
#
loop_
_entity_poly.entity_id
_entity_poly.type
_entity_poly.pdbx_seq_one_letter_code
_entity_poly.pdbx_strand_id
1 'polypeptide(L)' 'MTNPSGAGIGLGLALGASFGLILDNLPVGVAVGLVLGVAYGRWYTRNSRGESVGSNSPEGSE' A
#
# COMPACT_ATOMS: atom_id res chain seq x y z
N MET A 1 -15.01 -14.33 7.09
CA MET A 1 -13.65 -14.52 6.58
C MET A 1 -13.09 -13.13 6.25
N THR A 2 -12.25 -12.57 7.11
CA THR A 2 -11.65 -11.24 6.91
C THR A 2 -10.36 -11.43 6.12
N ASN A 3 -10.40 -11.25 4.79
CA ASN A 3 -9.20 -11.35 3.95
C ASN A 3 -8.36 -10.07 4.17
N PRO A 4 -7.15 -10.14 4.74
CA PRO A 4 -6.35 -8.96 5.05
C PRO A 4 -5.52 -8.48 3.85
N SER A 5 -6.11 -8.46 2.65
CA SER A 5 -5.45 -8.15 1.38
C SER A 5 -4.88 -6.71 1.33
N GLY A 6 -5.44 -5.80 2.13
CA GLY A 6 -5.01 -4.39 2.22
C GLY A 6 -4.03 -4.06 3.35
N ALA A 7 -3.62 -5.05 4.16
CA ALA A 7 -2.88 -4.78 5.40
C ALA A 7 -1.51 -4.11 5.17
N GLY A 8 -0.80 -4.45 4.09
CA GLY A 8 0.51 -3.87 3.77
C GLY A 8 0.46 -2.38 3.43
N ILE A 9 -0.53 -1.96 2.63
CA ILE A 9 -0.70 -0.54 2.25
C ILE A 9 -1.20 0.26 3.46
N GLY A 10 -2.17 -0.27 4.22
CA GLY A 10 -2.68 0.39 5.42
C GLY A 10 -1.60 0.60 6.48
N LEU A 11 -0.76 -0.41 6.72
CA LEU A 11 0.37 -0.31 7.66
C LEU A 11 1.42 0.70 7.19
N GLY A 12 1.81 0.65 5.90
CA GLY A 12 2.77 1.59 5.33
C GLY A 12 2.29 3.04 5.38
N LEU A 13 1.02 3.28 5.06
CA LEU A 13 0.41 4.61 5.14
C LEU A 13 0.30 5.13 6.57
N ALA A 14 -0.12 4.30 7.53
CA ALA A 14 -0.20 4.72 8.93
C ALA A 14 1.17 5.16 9.46
N LEU A 15 2.22 4.36 9.22
CA LEU A 15 3.59 4.68 9.64
C LEU A 15 4.15 5.90 8.91
N GLY A 16 3.95 5.97 7.58
CA GLY A 16 4.40 7.10 6.77
C GLY A 16 3.73 8.41 7.14
N ALA A 17 2.42 8.40 7.39
CA ALA A 17 1.67 9.58 7.82
C ALA A 17 2.14 10.06 9.20
N SER A 18 2.35 9.16 10.17
CA SER A 18 2.90 9.52 11.47
C SER A 18 4.29 10.18 11.36
N PHE A 19 5.19 9.63 10.54
CA PHE A 19 6.51 10.23 10.30
C PHE A 19 6.43 11.55 9.54
N GLY A 20 5.54 11.66 8.55
CA GLY A 20 5.31 12.89 7.79
C GLY A 20 4.80 14.03 8.68
N LEU A 21 3.95 13.72 9.66
CA LEU A 21 3.50 14.69 10.66
C LEU A 21 4.64 15.15 11.58
N ILE A 22 5.52 14.24 12.02
CA ILE A 22 6.67 14.58 12.87
C ILE A 22 7.67 15.50 12.14
N LEU A 23 7.86 15.26 10.84
CA LEU A 23 8.81 16.00 10.00
C LEU A 23 8.21 17.27 9.40
N ASP A 24 6.94 17.59 9.72
CA ASP A 24 6.15 18.67 9.11
C ASP A 24 6.14 18.58 7.57
N ASN A 25 6.28 17.36 7.06
CA ASN A 25 6.37 17.05 5.64
C ASN A 25 5.53 15.81 5.32
N LEU A 26 4.21 16.00 5.44
CA LEU A 26 3.21 14.98 5.14
C LEU A 26 3.36 14.36 3.73
N PRO A 27 3.63 15.14 2.66
CA PRO A 27 3.79 14.56 1.32
C PRO A 27 4.94 13.55 1.25
N VAL A 28 6.08 13.88 1.88
CA VAL A 28 7.24 12.98 1.94
C VAL A 28 6.92 11.75 2.80
N GLY A 29 6.28 11.92 3.95
CA GLY A 29 5.89 10.81 4.81
C GLY A 29 4.93 9.82 4.12
N VAL A 30 3.92 10.33 3.42
CA VAL A 30 2.97 9.50 2.65
C VAL A 30 3.67 8.80 1.48
N ALA A 31 4.53 9.50 0.73
CA ALA A 31 5.28 8.90 -0.37
C ALA A 31 6.18 7.74 0.10
N VAL A 32 6.93 7.97 1.18
CA VAL A 32 7.81 6.94 1.78
C VAL A 32 6.98 5.79 2.33
N GLY A 33 5.91 6.08 3.09
CA GLY A 33 5.03 5.06 3.66
C GLY A 33 4.35 4.20 2.61
N LEU A 34 3.93 4.79 1.49
CA LEU A 34 3.28 4.09 0.39
C LEU A 34 4.26 3.19 -0.37
N VAL A 35 5.48 3.68 -0.66
CA VAL A 35 6.54 2.86 -1.27
C VAL A 35 6.91 1.68 -0.38
N LEU A 36 7.09 1.91 0.93
CA LEU A 36 7.40 0.86 1.90
C LEU A 36 6.25 -0.14 2.05
N GLY A 37 5.01 0.33 2.16
CA GLY A 37 3.82 -0.50 2.28
C GLY A 37 3.59 -1.40 1.05
N VAL A 38 3.79 -0.87 -0.15
CA VAL A 38 3.70 -1.64 -1.41
C VAL A 38 4.86 -2.63 -1.52
N ALA A 39 6.08 -2.24 -1.19
CA ALA A 39 7.24 -3.14 -1.21
C ALA A 39 7.09 -4.28 -0.21
N TYR A 40 6.65 -3.97 1.01
CA TYR A 40 6.39 -4.94 2.07
C TYR A 40 5.23 -5.86 1.71
N GLY A 41 4.12 -5.32 1.19
CA GLY A 41 3.00 -6.10 0.69
C GLY A 41 3.43 -7.09 -0.40
N ARG A 42 4.22 -6.65 -1.38
CA ARG A 42 4.77 -7.53 -2.43
C ARG A 42 5.71 -8.59 -1.89
N TRP A 43 6.53 -8.28 -0.89
CA TRP A 43 7.44 -9.25 -0.27
C TRP A 43 6.67 -10.29 0.54
N TYR A 44 5.69 -9.86 1.33
CA TYR A 44 4.84 -10.72 2.15
C TYR A 44 3.94 -11.62 1.29
N THR A 45 3.39 -11.10 0.18
CA THR A 45 2.63 -11.87 -0.83
C THR A 45 3.49 -12.93 -1.54
N ARG A 46 4.82 -12.77 -1.63
CA ARG A 46 5.67 -13.86 -2.17
C ARG A 46 5.67 -15.10 -1.28
N ASN A 47 5.37 -14.95 0.01
CA ASN A 47 5.25 -16.06 0.94
C ASN A 47 3.81 -16.61 1.03
N SER A 48 2.81 -15.84 0.59
CA SER A 48 1.39 -16.18 0.57
C SER A 48 0.79 -15.78 -0.78
N ARG A 49 0.83 -16.74 -1.73
CA ARG A 49 0.28 -16.69 -3.10
C ARG A 49 -0.69 -15.51 -3.37
N GLY A 50 -0.21 -14.59 -4.20
CA GLY A 50 -0.98 -13.81 -5.17
C GLY A 50 -2.30 -13.20 -4.71
N GLU A 51 -2.28 -11.93 -4.32
CA GLU A 51 -3.48 -11.08 -4.35
C GLU A 51 -3.19 -9.80 -5.15
N SER A 52 -3.68 -9.82 -6.38
CA SER A 52 -4.60 -8.82 -6.90
C SER A 52 -4.24 -7.36 -6.67
N VAL A 53 -3.19 -6.87 -7.33
CA VAL A 53 -3.33 -5.53 -7.90
C VAL A 53 -4.39 -5.67 -8.98
N GLY A 54 -5.62 -5.37 -8.58
CA GLY A 54 -6.78 -5.36 -9.45
C GLY A 54 -6.42 -4.61 -10.72
N SER A 55 -6.49 -5.37 -11.82
CA SER A 55 -6.74 -4.86 -13.14
C SER A 55 -7.94 -3.92 -13.07
N ASN A 56 -7.70 -2.62 -13.00
CA ASN A 56 -8.62 -1.69 -13.62
C ASN A 56 -8.28 -1.75 -15.10
N SER A 57 -8.74 -2.83 -15.75
CA SER A 57 -9.02 -2.75 -17.18
C SER A 57 -10.10 -1.68 -17.31
N PRO A 58 -9.85 -0.53 -17.97
CA PRO A 58 -10.95 0.24 -18.51
C PRO A 58 -11.61 -0.68 -19.55
N GLU A 59 -12.68 -1.36 -19.15
CA GLU A 59 -13.59 -1.97 -20.11
C GLU A 59 -14.03 -0.88 -21.07
N GLY A 60 -13.79 -1.14 -22.36
CA GLY A 60 -14.19 -0.24 -23.43
C GLY A 60 -15.68 0.03 -23.39
N SER A 61 -16.01 1.30 -23.58
CA SER A 61 -17.21 1.80 -24.23
C SER A 61 -16.72 3.10 -24.89
N GLU A 62 -16.65 3.26 -26.20
CA GLU A 62 -17.53 2.82 -27.30
C GLU A 62 -16.71 2.54 -28.59
#